data_AF-A0A800DYZ8-F1
#
_entry.id   AF-A0A800DYZ8-F1
#
_cell.length_a   1.000
_cell.length_b   1.000
_cell.length_c   1.000
_cell.angle_alpha   90.00
_cell.angle_beta   90.00
_cell.angle_gamma   90.00
#
_symmetry.space_group_name_H-M   'P 1'
#
loop_
_entity.id
_entity.type
_entity.pdbx_description
1 polymer ?
#
loop_
_entity_poly.entity_id
_entity_poly.type
_entity_poly.pdbx_seq_one_letter_code
_entity_poly.pdbx_strand_id
1 'polypeptide(L)'
;MLFNKSDLIISNSFGVDKDLKSLMNISTNTRVVYNPFDLKDIALKKNVCQDMKFDFKNNIKYIISVGRLIPLKRNKDLINAFYILQKDDSNLELIFLGDGILKKKLQKICQDLNISKKVYFLGNVRNPFFYLNNSDLFVMNSEIEGFPNVLVEAMACGLPVISSNCKSGPKEILENGKYGLLYPVGNVNILIEKMQIYLYNNLNKSILKENNFKRVKDFNINKILKEYKEAIGV
;
A
#
# COMPACT_ATOMS: atom_id res chain seq x y z
N MET A 1 25.09 -18.63 -13.06
CA MET A 1 23.97 -17.80 -12.54
C MET A 1 24.56 -16.70 -11.67
N LEU A 2 24.23 -15.42 -11.90
CA LEU A 2 24.89 -14.27 -11.25
C LEU A 2 24.82 -14.30 -9.71
N PHE A 3 23.72 -14.81 -9.14
CA PHE A 3 23.53 -14.90 -7.69
C PHE A 3 24.64 -15.68 -6.95
N ASN A 4 25.08 -16.81 -7.52
CA ASN A 4 26.14 -17.64 -6.90
C ASN A 4 27.56 -17.05 -7.07
N LYS A 5 27.67 -15.88 -7.72
CA LYS A 5 28.93 -15.14 -7.84
C LYS A 5 29.04 -13.98 -6.83
N SER A 6 27.97 -13.68 -6.09
CA SER A 6 27.99 -12.65 -5.05
C SER A 6 28.55 -13.20 -3.74
N ASP A 7 29.20 -12.35 -2.94
CA ASP A 7 29.64 -12.70 -1.58
C ASP A 7 28.45 -12.88 -0.62
N LEU A 8 27.39 -12.09 -0.83
CA LEU A 8 26.15 -12.11 -0.06
C LEU A 8 24.97 -11.71 -0.96
N ILE A 9 23.80 -12.30 -0.71
CA ILE A 9 22.54 -11.84 -1.33
C ILE A 9 21.63 -11.25 -0.25
N ILE A 10 21.17 -10.02 -0.47
CA ILE A 10 20.22 -9.35 0.42
C ILE A 10 18.84 -9.31 -0.23
N SER A 11 17.85 -9.86 0.48
CA SER A 11 16.44 -9.86 0.09
C SER A 11 15.67 -8.83 0.91
N ASN A 12 14.72 -8.13 0.29
CA ASN A 12 13.96 -7.07 0.96
C ASN A 12 12.72 -7.56 1.73
N SER A 13 12.44 -8.86 1.73
CA SER A 13 11.42 -9.52 2.56
C SER A 13 11.76 -10.99 2.73
N PHE A 14 11.21 -11.63 3.77
CA PHE A 14 11.39 -13.08 3.96
C PHE A 14 10.70 -13.89 2.86
N GLY A 15 9.57 -13.38 2.35
CA GLY A 15 8.86 -14.04 1.25
C GLY A 15 9.68 -14.04 -0.05
N VAL A 16 10.37 -12.93 -0.37
CA VAL A 16 11.28 -12.88 -1.53
C VAL A 16 12.49 -13.79 -1.33
N ASP A 17 13.07 -13.81 -0.12
CA ASP A 17 14.21 -14.69 0.18
C ASP A 17 13.87 -16.17 0.05
N LYS A 18 12.70 -16.56 0.56
CA LYS A 18 12.18 -17.92 0.41
C LYS A 18 11.97 -18.29 -1.06
N ASP A 19 11.42 -17.37 -1.85
CA ASP A 19 11.18 -17.59 -3.28
C ASP A 19 12.49 -17.75 -4.03
N LEU A 20 13.46 -16.87 -3.77
CA LEU A 20 14.80 -16.97 -4.33
C LEU A 20 15.41 -18.35 -4.03
N LYS A 21 15.38 -18.81 -2.77
CA LYS A 21 15.91 -20.12 -2.37
C LYS A 21 15.19 -21.29 -3.02
N SER A 22 13.88 -21.20 -3.21
CA SER A 22 13.09 -22.30 -3.76
C SER A 22 13.13 -22.38 -5.29
N LEU A 23 13.24 -21.24 -5.97
CA LEU A 23 13.15 -21.16 -7.43
C LEU A 23 14.54 -21.15 -8.08
N MET A 24 15.55 -20.71 -7.34
CA MET A 24 16.92 -20.60 -7.81
C MET A 24 17.79 -21.54 -7.00
N ASN A 25 18.68 -22.28 -7.67
CA ASN A 25 19.65 -23.15 -7.01
C ASN A 25 20.80 -22.32 -6.41
N ILE A 26 20.47 -21.53 -5.38
CA ILE A 26 21.42 -20.62 -4.73
C ILE A 26 22.21 -21.34 -3.64
N SER A 27 23.54 -21.23 -3.73
CA SER A 27 24.49 -21.71 -2.73
C SER A 27 25.08 -20.57 -1.90
N THR A 28 25.00 -19.33 -2.40
CA THR A 28 25.45 -18.13 -1.68
C THR A 28 24.56 -17.86 -0.47
N ASN A 29 25.17 -17.45 0.64
CA ASN A 29 24.45 -17.04 1.84
C ASN A 29 23.50 -15.88 1.56
N THR A 30 22.34 -15.90 2.21
CA THR A 30 21.36 -14.82 2.09
C THR A 30 21.03 -14.19 3.45
N ARG A 31 20.69 -12.91 3.42
CA ARG A 31 20.16 -12.15 4.56
C ARG A 31 18.92 -11.39 4.12
N VAL A 32 17.99 -11.19 5.05
CA VAL A 32 16.83 -10.33 4.83
C VAL A 32 17.10 -9.00 5.52
N VAL A 33 17.02 -7.91 4.75
CA VAL A 33 17.07 -6.54 5.27
C VAL A 33 15.96 -5.76 4.59
N TYR A 34 15.01 -5.25 5.36
CA TYR A 34 13.85 -4.55 4.78
C TYR A 34 14.23 -3.25 4.10
N ASN A 35 13.31 -2.70 3.30
CA ASN A 35 13.50 -1.37 2.72
C ASN A 35 13.47 -0.29 3.82
N PRO A 36 14.38 0.70 3.77
CA PRO A 36 14.41 1.80 4.74
C PRO A 36 13.38 2.89 4.42
N PHE A 37 12.83 3.51 5.46
CA PHE A 37 11.94 4.67 5.34
C PHE A 37 12.40 5.82 6.25
N ASP A 38 12.53 7.02 5.68
CA ASP A 38 12.73 8.24 6.44
C ASP A 38 11.40 8.75 7.00
N LEU A 39 11.09 8.27 8.21
CA LEU A 39 9.83 8.62 8.88
C LEU A 39 9.74 10.11 9.24
N LYS A 40 10.88 10.81 9.41
CA LYS A 40 10.89 12.25 9.70
C LYS A 40 10.50 13.02 8.44
N ASP A 41 11.09 12.66 7.30
CA ASP A 41 10.76 13.26 6.01
C ASP A 41 9.29 13.03 5.63
N ILE A 42 8.77 11.81 5.81
CA ILE A 42 7.33 11.52 5.60
C ILE A 42 6.45 12.39 6.50
N ALA A 43 6.80 12.52 7.79
CA ALA A 43 6.03 13.32 8.74
C ALA A 43 6.01 14.82 8.38
N LEU A 44 7.08 15.35 7.80
CA LEU A 44 7.16 16.72 7.30
C LEU A 44 6.33 16.89 6.01
N LYS A 45 6.56 16.02 5.02
CA LYS A 45 5.96 16.13 3.69
C LYS A 45 4.46 15.88 3.69
N LYS A 46 3.91 15.09 4.61
CA LYS A 46 2.49 14.76 4.59
C LYS A 46 1.53 15.95 4.79
N ASN A 47 2.04 17.09 5.27
CA ASN A 47 1.27 18.33 5.42
C ASN A 47 1.54 19.34 4.29
N VAL A 48 2.33 18.99 3.29
CA VAL A 48 2.76 19.90 2.22
C VAL A 48 2.09 19.54 0.91
N CYS A 49 1.12 20.35 0.47
CA CYS A 49 0.58 20.22 -0.87
C CYS A 49 1.59 20.75 -1.90
N GLN A 50 2.08 19.87 -2.79
CA GLN A 50 2.97 20.25 -3.89
C GLN A 50 2.30 20.17 -5.27
N ASP A 51 1.10 19.60 -5.32
CA ASP A 51 0.32 19.38 -6.54
C ASP A 51 -1.12 19.86 -6.29
N MET A 52 -1.51 21.04 -6.79
CA MET A 52 -2.88 21.57 -6.66
C MET A 52 -3.88 20.87 -7.63
N LYS A 53 -3.67 19.58 -7.91
CA LYS A 53 -4.48 18.83 -8.87
C LYS A 53 -5.81 18.36 -8.30
N PHE A 54 -6.00 18.46 -6.99
CA PHE A 54 -7.14 17.89 -6.29
C PHE A 54 -7.34 18.55 -4.93
N ASP A 55 -8.56 19.01 -4.68
CA ASP A 55 -8.95 19.61 -3.43
C ASP A 55 -9.84 18.65 -2.65
N PHE A 56 -9.35 18.26 -1.47
CA PHE A 56 -10.12 17.45 -0.52
C PHE A 56 -11.27 18.28 0.05
N LYS A 57 -12.47 17.70 0.06
CA LYS A 57 -13.68 18.35 0.55
C LYS A 57 -14.01 17.87 1.95
N ASN A 58 -14.56 18.78 2.75
CA ASN A 58 -15.12 18.43 4.05
C ASN A 58 -16.30 17.46 3.87
N ASN A 59 -16.50 16.59 4.88
CA ASN A 59 -17.57 15.59 4.93
C ASN A 59 -17.54 14.52 3.83
N ILE A 60 -16.48 14.44 3.02
CA ILE A 60 -16.24 13.35 2.08
C ILE A 60 -15.25 12.36 2.68
N LYS A 61 -15.56 11.06 2.56
CA LYS A 61 -14.64 9.98 2.89
C LYS A 61 -13.83 9.60 1.67
N TYR A 62 -12.51 9.52 1.82
CA TYR A 62 -11.60 9.24 0.71
C TYR A 62 -10.93 7.88 0.85
N ILE A 63 -11.17 7.00 -0.13
CA ILE A 63 -10.39 5.77 -0.32
C ILE A 63 -9.25 6.09 -1.28
N ILE A 64 -8.04 5.68 -0.96
CA ILE A 64 -6.86 5.90 -1.82
C ILE A 64 -6.11 4.61 -2.10
N SER A 65 -5.65 4.48 -3.35
CA SER A 65 -4.74 3.44 -3.77
C SER A 65 -3.61 4.05 -4.60
N VAL A 66 -2.39 3.59 -4.39
CA VAL A 66 -1.19 4.18 -4.98
C VAL A 66 -0.37 3.09 -5.66
N GLY A 67 0.00 3.32 -6.92
CA GLY A 67 0.88 2.42 -7.67
C GLY A 67 0.59 2.41 -9.17
N ARG A 68 1.36 1.61 -9.90
CA ARG A 68 1.21 1.47 -11.34
C ARG A 68 -0.15 0.88 -11.72
N LEU A 69 -0.82 1.42 -12.73
CA LEU A 69 -2.09 0.90 -13.22
C LEU A 69 -1.85 -0.25 -14.22
N ILE A 70 -1.52 -1.42 -13.70
CA ILE A 70 -1.17 -2.64 -14.46
C ILE A 70 -1.99 -3.85 -13.97
N PRO A 71 -2.09 -4.97 -14.74
CA PRO A 71 -2.92 -6.12 -14.37
C PRO A 71 -2.68 -6.65 -12.96
N LEU A 72 -1.41 -6.77 -12.56
CA LEU A 72 -1.01 -7.27 -11.24
C LEU A 72 -1.45 -6.40 -10.05
N LYS A 73 -1.87 -5.15 -10.27
CA LYS A 73 -2.39 -4.28 -9.20
C LYS A 73 -3.90 -4.39 -8.99
N ARG A 74 -4.58 -5.14 -9.88
CA ARG A 74 -6.01 -5.48 -9.81
C ARG A 74 -6.92 -4.31 -9.41
N ASN A 75 -6.65 -3.09 -9.91
CA ASN A 75 -7.42 -1.89 -9.55
C ASN A 75 -8.93 -2.01 -9.85
N LYS A 76 -9.31 -2.90 -10.79
CA LYS A 76 -10.71 -3.25 -11.06
C LYS A 76 -11.43 -3.81 -9.83
N ASP A 77 -10.75 -4.59 -9.00
CA ASP A 77 -11.34 -5.18 -7.79
C ASP A 77 -11.77 -4.08 -6.80
N LEU A 78 -10.92 -3.05 -6.63
CA LEU A 78 -11.24 -1.89 -5.80
C LEU A 78 -12.35 -1.02 -6.41
N ILE A 79 -12.36 -0.83 -7.74
CA ILE A 79 -13.46 -0.12 -8.42
C ILE A 79 -14.79 -0.85 -8.18
N ASN A 80 -14.81 -2.19 -8.27
CA ASN A 80 -16.01 -2.98 -8.03
C ASN A 80 -16.47 -2.87 -6.56
N ALA A 81 -15.56 -2.97 -5.59
CA ALA A 81 -15.89 -2.80 -4.18
C ALA A 81 -16.45 -1.40 -3.90
N PHE A 82 -15.78 -0.37 -4.42
CA PHE A 82 -16.24 1.02 -4.32
C PHE A 82 -17.62 1.24 -4.95
N TYR A 83 -17.87 0.67 -6.13
CA TYR A 83 -19.17 0.77 -6.82
C TYR A 83 -20.33 0.28 -5.96
N ILE A 84 -20.11 -0.79 -5.18
CA ILE A 84 -21.11 -1.30 -4.23
C ILE A 84 -21.30 -0.32 -3.07
N LEU A 85 -20.22 0.08 -2.40
CA LEU A 85 -20.31 0.90 -1.18
C LEU A 85 -20.83 2.32 -1.41
N GLN A 86 -20.47 2.95 -2.53
CA GLN A 86 -20.90 4.32 -2.82
C GLN A 86 -22.41 4.46 -3.07
N LYS A 87 -23.14 3.35 -3.25
CA LYS A 87 -24.61 3.35 -3.38
C LYS A 87 -25.29 3.76 -2.08
N ASP A 88 -24.71 3.33 -0.96
CA ASP A 88 -25.24 3.62 0.38
C ASP A 88 -24.55 4.83 1.04
N ASP A 89 -23.44 5.30 0.48
CA ASP A 89 -22.72 6.49 0.92
C ASP A 89 -22.43 7.45 -0.25
N SER A 90 -23.26 8.49 -0.38
CA SER A 90 -23.09 9.50 -1.42
C SER A 90 -21.81 10.32 -1.26
N ASN A 91 -21.23 10.34 -0.06
CA ASN A 91 -20.04 11.08 0.32
C ASN A 91 -18.76 10.23 0.30
N LEU A 92 -18.75 9.10 -0.44
CA LEU A 92 -17.57 8.27 -0.62
C LEU A 92 -16.92 8.55 -1.99
N GLU A 93 -15.63 8.83 -2.00
CA GLU A 93 -14.83 9.07 -3.21
C GLU A 93 -13.58 8.17 -3.24
N LEU A 94 -13.12 7.84 -4.45
CA LEU A 94 -11.98 6.94 -4.70
C LEU A 94 -10.88 7.66 -5.48
N ILE A 95 -9.64 7.57 -4.99
CA ILE A 95 -8.46 8.18 -5.59
C ILE A 95 -7.46 7.10 -5.99
N PHE A 96 -7.00 7.17 -7.24
CA PHE A 96 -5.83 6.44 -7.74
C PHE A 96 -4.68 7.40 -8.01
N LEU A 97 -3.55 7.17 -7.34
CA LEU A 97 -2.27 7.79 -7.66
C LEU A 97 -1.39 6.82 -8.44
N GLY A 98 -0.71 7.33 -9.46
CA GLY A 98 0.10 6.57 -10.40
C GLY A 98 -0.48 6.52 -11.80
N ASP A 99 0.27 5.93 -12.72
CA ASP A 99 -0.13 5.75 -14.12
C ASP A 99 0.18 4.33 -14.60
N GLY A 100 -0.32 3.96 -15.79
CA GLY A 100 -0.05 2.67 -16.39
C GLY A 100 -1.00 2.32 -17.54
N ILE A 101 -0.68 1.22 -18.21
CA ILE A 101 -1.38 0.75 -19.41
C ILE A 101 -2.89 0.54 -19.21
N LEU A 102 -3.34 0.29 -17.97
CA LEU A 102 -4.76 0.07 -17.69
C LEU A 102 -5.56 1.34 -17.44
N LYS A 103 -4.95 2.53 -17.35
CA LYS A 103 -5.64 3.78 -16.99
C LYS A 103 -6.91 4.02 -17.81
N LYS A 104 -6.81 4.00 -19.14
CA LYS A 104 -7.96 4.20 -20.05
C LYS A 104 -9.05 3.15 -19.84
N LYS A 105 -8.66 1.88 -19.65
CA LYS A 105 -9.60 0.77 -19.40
C LYS A 105 -10.34 0.94 -18.08
N LEU A 106 -9.64 1.34 -17.02
CA LEU A 106 -10.23 1.57 -15.70
C LEU A 106 -11.19 2.78 -15.72
N GLN A 107 -10.81 3.86 -16.40
CA GLN A 107 -11.69 5.01 -16.62
C GLN A 107 -12.97 4.62 -17.37
N LYS A 108 -12.85 3.79 -18.42
CA LYS A 108 -14.01 3.28 -19.15
C LYS A 108 -14.94 2.44 -18.26
N ILE A 109 -14.40 1.58 -17.40
CA ILE A 109 -15.20 0.84 -16.41
C ILE A 109 -15.95 1.79 -15.48
N CYS A 110 -15.31 2.86 -14.99
CA CYS A 110 -15.99 3.86 -14.16
C CYS A 110 -17.09 4.63 -14.92
N GLN A 111 -16.96 4.81 -16.24
CA GLN A 111 -17.99 5.43 -17.08
C GLN A 111 -19.17 4.48 -17.24
N ASP A 112 -18.91 3.21 -17.57
CA ASP A 112 -19.95 2.20 -17.77
C ASP A 112 -20.74 1.92 -16.50
N LEU A 113 -20.10 2.04 -15.33
CA LEU A 113 -20.74 1.95 -14.02
C LEU A 113 -21.37 3.26 -13.53
N ASN A 114 -21.29 4.34 -14.31
CA ASN A 114 -21.81 5.68 -13.96
C ASN A 114 -21.23 6.27 -12.64
N ILE A 115 -19.99 5.94 -12.29
CA ILE A 115 -19.29 6.42 -11.08
C ILE A 115 -18.11 7.35 -11.38
N SER A 116 -17.91 7.76 -12.63
CA SER A 116 -16.76 8.57 -13.06
C SER A 116 -16.62 9.91 -12.32
N LYS A 117 -17.71 10.46 -11.77
CA LYS A 117 -17.68 11.70 -10.99
C LYS A 117 -17.11 11.54 -9.57
N LYS A 118 -16.95 10.29 -9.09
CA LYS A 118 -16.46 9.97 -7.74
C LYS A 118 -15.15 9.18 -7.74
N VAL A 119 -14.58 8.91 -8.92
CA VAL A 119 -13.31 8.16 -9.06
C VAL A 119 -12.29 9.03 -9.78
N TYR A 120 -11.20 9.36 -9.10
CA TYR A 120 -10.18 10.28 -9.59
C TYR A 120 -8.88 9.55 -9.91
N PHE A 121 -8.39 9.72 -11.14
CA PHE A 121 -7.10 9.19 -11.60
C PHE A 121 -6.11 10.35 -11.72
N LEU A 122 -5.40 10.66 -10.64
CA LEU A 122 -4.55 11.87 -10.56
C LEU A 122 -3.19 11.73 -11.25
N GLY A 123 -2.86 10.53 -11.72
CA GLY A 123 -1.56 10.25 -12.34
C GLY A 123 -0.43 10.25 -11.31
N ASN A 124 0.79 10.44 -11.79
CA ASN A 124 1.94 10.61 -10.90
C ASN A 124 1.88 11.99 -10.22
N VAL A 125 2.14 12.00 -8.91
CA VAL A 125 2.22 13.20 -8.07
C VAL A 125 3.61 13.29 -7.46
N ARG A 126 4.08 14.49 -7.14
CA ARG A 126 5.40 14.72 -6.53
C ARG A 126 5.43 14.28 -5.08
N ASN A 127 4.33 14.53 -4.36
CA ASN A 127 4.23 14.20 -2.94
C ASN A 127 2.99 13.35 -2.64
N PRO A 128 3.10 12.01 -2.68
CA PRO A 128 1.97 11.13 -2.36
C PRO A 128 1.54 11.20 -0.89
N PHE A 129 2.44 11.60 0.03
CA PHE A 129 2.16 11.63 1.48
C PHE A 129 1.07 12.63 1.84
N PHE A 130 0.94 13.74 1.09
CA PHE A 130 -0.15 14.69 1.28
C PHE A 130 -1.51 14.04 1.02
N TYR A 131 -1.64 13.30 -0.08
CA TYR A 131 -2.88 12.61 -0.42
C TYR A 131 -3.20 11.47 0.54
N LEU A 132 -2.19 10.69 0.94
CA LEU A 132 -2.34 9.64 1.94
C LEU A 132 -2.82 10.21 3.28
N ASN A 133 -2.26 11.34 3.74
CA ASN A 133 -2.64 11.94 5.01
C ASN A 133 -4.04 12.57 5.02
N ASN A 134 -4.53 13.02 3.86
CA ASN A 134 -5.88 13.57 3.71
C ASN A 134 -6.93 12.53 3.32
N SER A 135 -6.55 11.25 3.20
CA SER A 135 -7.49 10.17 2.94
C SER A 135 -7.98 9.51 4.22
N ASP A 136 -9.03 8.69 4.13
CA ASP A 136 -9.60 7.94 5.26
C ASP A 136 -9.19 6.47 5.29
N LEU A 137 -8.90 5.90 4.11
CA LEU A 137 -8.60 4.49 3.97
C LEU A 137 -7.63 4.24 2.81
N PHE A 138 -6.53 3.54 3.08
CA PHE A 138 -5.67 3.00 2.03
C PHE A 138 -6.04 1.57 1.68
N VAL A 139 -6.11 1.27 0.38
CA VAL A 139 -6.32 -0.10 -0.10
C VAL A 139 -5.27 -0.49 -1.14
N MET A 140 -4.57 -1.60 -0.87
CA MET A 140 -3.69 -2.26 -1.81
C MET A 140 -4.30 -3.59 -2.30
N ASN A 141 -4.41 -3.75 -3.62
CA ASN A 141 -5.15 -4.86 -4.24
C ASN A 141 -4.27 -5.82 -5.06
N SER A 142 -2.97 -5.80 -4.83
CA SER A 142 -2.02 -6.49 -5.69
C SER A 142 -2.18 -8.00 -5.70
N GLU A 143 -1.83 -8.63 -6.83
CA GLU A 143 -1.79 -10.07 -7.01
C GLU A 143 -0.47 -10.68 -6.51
N ILE A 144 0.62 -9.93 -6.71
CA ILE A 144 1.96 -10.31 -6.32
C ILE A 144 2.77 -9.06 -5.96
N GLU A 145 3.66 -9.17 -4.98
CA GLU A 145 4.56 -8.12 -4.51
C GLU A 145 5.91 -8.70 -4.09
N GLY A 146 6.91 -7.85 -3.87
CA GLY A 146 8.16 -8.22 -3.19
C GLY A 146 8.18 -7.69 -1.76
N PHE A 147 8.19 -6.37 -1.66
CA PHE A 147 7.98 -5.60 -0.43
C PHE A 147 7.26 -4.29 -0.80
N PRO A 148 5.95 -4.17 -0.59
CA PRO A 148 5.18 -3.03 -1.07
C PRO A 148 5.43 -1.78 -0.23
N ASN A 149 6.39 -0.96 -0.66
CA ASN A 149 6.80 0.26 0.06
C ASN A 149 5.63 1.17 0.42
N VAL A 150 4.69 1.32 -0.50
CA VAL A 150 3.56 2.23 -0.32
C VAL A 150 2.60 1.81 0.79
N LEU A 151 2.57 0.51 1.14
CA LEU A 151 1.83 0.04 2.32
C LEU A 151 2.45 0.61 3.59
N VAL A 152 3.78 0.59 3.72
CA VAL A 152 4.51 1.18 4.85
C VAL A 152 4.37 2.70 4.87
N GLU A 153 4.43 3.36 3.70
CA GLU A 153 4.22 4.81 3.58
C GLU A 153 2.82 5.24 4.04
N ALA A 154 1.77 4.52 3.63
CA ALA A 154 0.40 4.78 4.09
C ALA A 154 0.27 4.61 5.62
N MET A 155 0.88 3.57 6.19
CA MET A 155 0.94 3.38 7.64
C MET A 155 1.71 4.52 8.33
N ALA A 156 2.80 5.02 7.73
CA ALA A 156 3.59 6.13 8.24
C ALA A 156 2.86 7.48 8.18
N CYS A 157 1.88 7.62 7.29
CA CYS A 157 0.92 8.73 7.32
C CYS A 157 -0.15 8.56 8.42
N GLY A 158 -0.30 7.36 8.97
CA GLY A 158 -1.25 7.04 10.04
C GLY A 158 -2.61 6.56 9.53
N LEU A 159 -2.68 6.17 8.27
CA LEU A 159 -3.91 5.78 7.59
C LEU A 159 -4.28 4.33 7.92
N PRO A 160 -5.55 4.00 8.20
CA PRO A 160 -5.99 2.60 8.20
C PRO A 160 -5.66 1.95 6.84
N VAL A 161 -5.11 0.73 6.88
CA VAL A 161 -4.65 0.04 5.67
C VAL A 161 -5.34 -1.31 5.50
N ILE A 162 -5.81 -1.56 4.29
CA ILE A 162 -6.28 -2.88 3.84
C ILE A 162 -5.32 -3.33 2.73
N SER A 163 -4.89 -4.58 2.80
CA SER A 163 -4.07 -5.17 1.74
C SER A 163 -4.60 -6.54 1.35
N SER A 164 -4.51 -6.86 0.06
CA SER A 164 -4.57 -8.24 -0.38
C SER A 164 -3.42 -9.01 0.29
N ASN A 165 -3.70 -10.24 0.71
CA ASN A 165 -2.72 -11.17 1.26
C ASN A 165 -1.98 -11.87 0.13
N CYS A 166 -1.35 -11.09 -0.74
CA CYS A 166 -0.56 -11.62 -1.84
C CYS A 166 0.84 -12.03 -1.38
N LYS A 167 1.44 -12.89 -2.18
CA LYS A 167 2.85 -13.24 -2.09
C LYS A 167 3.66 -12.11 -2.73
N SER A 168 4.64 -11.47 -2.13
CA SER A 168 5.17 -11.51 -0.78
C SER A 168 5.16 -10.10 -0.18
N GLY A 169 5.23 -9.97 1.14
CA GLY A 169 5.39 -8.68 1.84
C GLY A 169 4.21 -8.24 2.70
N PRO A 170 2.95 -8.15 2.22
CA PRO A 170 1.84 -7.61 3.00
C PRO A 170 1.63 -8.27 4.37
N LYS A 171 1.64 -9.60 4.41
CA LYS A 171 1.46 -10.38 5.64
C LYS A 171 2.56 -10.09 6.67
N GLU A 172 3.78 -9.88 6.20
CA GLU A 172 4.96 -9.58 7.01
C GLU A 172 4.90 -8.13 7.52
N ILE A 173 4.60 -7.18 6.64
CA ILE A 173 4.46 -5.75 6.99
C ILE A 173 3.35 -5.56 8.03
N LEU A 174 2.20 -6.20 7.85
CA LEU A 174 1.04 -6.05 8.74
C LEU A 174 1.06 -6.99 9.97
N GLU A 175 2.14 -7.75 10.17
CA GLU A 175 2.29 -8.74 11.24
C GLU A 175 1.05 -9.66 11.35
N ASN A 176 0.77 -10.40 10.28
CA ASN A 176 -0.40 -11.29 10.17
C ASN A 176 -1.76 -10.59 10.37
N GLY A 177 -1.84 -9.30 10.12
CA GLY A 177 -3.08 -8.51 10.21
C GLY A 177 -3.26 -7.78 11.54
N LYS A 178 -2.26 -7.78 12.41
CA LYS A 178 -2.26 -7.01 13.67
C LYS A 178 -2.26 -5.49 13.44
N TYR A 179 -1.65 -5.03 12.36
CA TYR A 179 -1.50 -3.59 12.02
C TYR A 179 -2.32 -3.14 10.81
N GLY A 180 -3.26 -3.95 10.35
CA GLY A 180 -4.08 -3.65 9.17
C GLY A 180 -4.85 -4.88 8.74
N LEU A 181 -5.88 -4.71 7.91
CA LEU A 181 -6.71 -5.84 7.49
C LEU A 181 -6.13 -6.50 6.24
N LEU A 182 -6.09 -7.84 6.27
CA LEU A 182 -5.72 -8.67 5.14
C LEU A 182 -6.97 -9.32 4.53
N TYR A 183 -7.00 -9.45 3.21
CA TYR A 183 -8.04 -10.21 2.50
C TYR A 183 -7.45 -11.10 1.40
N PRO A 184 -8.09 -12.22 1.02
CA PRO A 184 -7.59 -13.08 -0.06
C PRO A 184 -7.54 -12.34 -1.40
N VAL A 185 -6.47 -12.56 -2.18
CA VAL A 185 -6.30 -11.95 -3.52
C VAL A 185 -7.53 -12.22 -4.39
N GLY A 186 -8.06 -11.18 -5.02
CA GLY A 186 -9.22 -11.28 -5.92
C GLY A 186 -10.57 -11.44 -5.24
N ASN A 187 -10.64 -11.59 -3.91
CA ASN A 187 -11.91 -11.72 -3.20
C ASN A 187 -12.53 -10.35 -2.89
N VAL A 188 -13.29 -9.83 -3.85
CA VAL A 188 -13.96 -8.51 -3.76
C VAL A 188 -14.98 -8.46 -2.61
N ASN A 189 -15.66 -9.57 -2.31
CA ASN A 189 -16.66 -9.59 -1.23
C ASN A 189 -16.01 -9.36 0.14
N ILE A 190 -14.90 -10.06 0.43
CA ILE A 190 -14.16 -9.81 1.68
C ILE A 190 -13.53 -8.42 1.67
N LEU A 191 -13.05 -7.92 0.52
CA LEU A 191 -12.57 -6.53 0.44
C LEU A 191 -13.67 -5.54 0.86
N ILE A 192 -14.90 -5.70 0.37
CA ILE A 192 -16.06 -4.87 0.76
C ILE A 192 -16.28 -4.93 2.27
N GLU A 193 -16.33 -6.12 2.88
CA GLU A 193 -16.50 -6.29 4.33
C GLU A 193 -15.41 -5.55 5.12
N LYS A 194 -14.14 -5.69 4.73
CA LYS A 194 -13.03 -5.00 5.40
C LYS A 194 -13.09 -3.48 5.22
N MET A 195 -13.51 -3.00 4.06
CA MET A 195 -13.71 -1.57 3.81
C MET A 195 -14.84 -1.01 4.68
N GLN A 196 -15.95 -1.73 4.83
CA GLN A 196 -17.04 -1.33 5.72
C GLN A 196 -16.58 -1.19 7.17
N ILE A 197 -15.77 -2.14 7.65
CA ILE A 197 -15.19 -2.09 8.99
C ILE A 197 -14.45 -0.77 9.22
N TYR A 198 -13.57 -0.34 8.31
CA TYR A 198 -12.80 0.89 8.51
C TYR A 198 -13.55 2.19 8.19
N LEU A 199 -14.53 2.15 7.28
CA LEU A 199 -15.27 3.34 6.87
C LEU A 199 -16.47 3.67 7.77
N TYR A 200 -17.11 2.64 8.35
CA TYR A 200 -18.44 2.78 8.96
C TYR A 200 -18.57 2.25 10.37
N ASN A 201 -17.69 1.35 10.82
CA ASN A 201 -17.69 0.97 12.23
C ASN A 201 -17.06 2.10 13.06
N ASN A 202 -17.58 2.33 14.27
CA ASN A 202 -17.04 3.29 15.23
C ASN A 202 -15.71 2.82 15.84
N LEU A 203 -14.72 2.61 14.98
CA LEU A 203 -13.37 2.25 15.37
C LEU A 203 -12.62 3.51 15.83
N ASN A 204 -11.81 3.32 16.87
CA ASN A 204 -10.97 4.41 17.34
C ASN A 204 -9.79 4.63 16.37
N LYS A 205 -9.96 5.60 15.46
CA LYS A 205 -8.94 5.99 14.47
C LYS A 205 -7.62 6.40 15.13
N SER A 206 -7.61 6.95 16.35
CA SER A 206 -6.37 7.32 17.03
C SER A 206 -5.55 6.10 17.45
N ILE A 207 -6.22 5.04 17.93
CA ILE A 207 -5.58 3.76 18.29
C ILE A 207 -5.00 3.09 17.04
N LEU A 208 -5.75 3.06 15.93
CA LEU A 208 -5.25 2.51 14.66
C LEU A 208 -4.00 3.26 14.18
N LYS A 209 -4.03 4.59 14.25
CA LYS A 209 -2.92 5.47 13.89
C LYS A 209 -1.69 5.23 14.78
N GLU A 210 -1.88 5.13 16.09
CA GLU A 210 -0.80 4.84 17.04
C GLU A 210 -0.16 3.48 16.77
N ASN A 211 -0.98 2.45 16.54
CA ASN A 211 -0.52 1.12 16.19
C ASN A 211 0.31 1.13 14.89
N ASN A 212 -0.14 1.86 13.87
CA ASN A 212 0.61 2.02 12.62
C ASN A 212 1.95 2.70 12.86
N PHE A 213 1.98 3.79 13.63
CA PHE A 213 3.22 4.48 14.00
C PHE A 213 4.17 3.61 14.81
N LYS A 214 3.65 2.72 15.66
CA LYS A 214 4.46 1.73 16.37
C LYS A 214 5.11 0.75 15.38
N ARG A 215 4.35 0.23 14.41
CA ARG A 215 4.86 -0.75 13.45
C ARG A 215 5.90 -0.17 12.49
N VAL A 216 5.66 1.02 11.93
CA VAL A 216 6.58 1.58 10.92
C VAL A 216 7.97 1.90 11.46
N LYS A 217 8.15 2.00 12.80
CA LYS A 217 9.48 2.12 13.43
C LYS A 217 10.40 0.96 13.09
N ASP A 218 9.85 -0.22 12.80
CA ASP A 218 10.65 -1.37 12.40
C ASP A 218 11.32 -1.21 11.04
N PHE A 219 10.85 -0.26 10.22
CA PHE A 219 11.41 0.04 8.91
C PHE A 219 12.11 1.41 8.88
N ASN A 220 12.37 2.00 10.05
CA ASN A 220 13.04 3.29 10.13
C ASN A 220 14.45 3.21 9.52
N ILE A 221 14.79 4.20 8.70
CA ILE A 221 16.07 4.26 8.00
C ILE A 221 17.29 4.02 8.89
N ASN A 222 17.34 4.56 10.12
CA ASN A 222 18.49 4.37 11.00
C ASN A 222 18.63 2.92 11.49
N LYS A 223 17.50 2.26 11.76
CA LYS A 223 17.46 0.85 12.17
C LYS A 223 17.91 -0.03 10.99
N ILE A 224 17.33 0.18 9.83
CA ILE A 224 17.62 -0.60 8.62
C ILE A 224 19.07 -0.39 8.16
N LEU A 225 19.62 0.82 8.24
CA LEU A 225 21.04 1.06 7.92
C LEU A 225 21.98 0.31 8.86
N LYS A 226 21.62 0.15 10.15
CA LYS A 226 22.38 -0.67 11.09
C LYS A 226 22.32 -2.15 10.70
N GLU A 227 21.15 -2.66 10.33
CA GLU A 227 20.98 -4.04 9.85
C GLU A 227 21.77 -4.30 8.55
N TYR A 228 21.81 -3.33 7.64
CA TYR A 228 22.66 -3.42 6.45
C TYR A 228 24.13 -3.55 6.83
N LYS A 229 24.65 -2.65 7.68
CA LYS A 229 26.03 -2.67 8.16
C LYS A 229 26.41 -4.00 8.81
N GLU A 230 25.56 -4.50 9.71
CA GLU A 230 25.71 -5.81 10.32
C GLU A 230 25.72 -6.94 9.29
N ALA A 231 24.86 -6.88 8.26
CA ALA A 231 24.80 -7.89 7.21
C ALA A 231 26.06 -7.93 6.33
N ILE A 232 26.67 -6.78 6.04
CA ILE A 232 27.89 -6.67 5.21
C ILE A 232 29.20 -6.65 6.02
N GLY A 233 29.12 -6.69 7.35
CA GLY A 233 30.29 -6.80 8.23
C GLY A 233 31.09 -5.50 8.44
N VAL A 234 30.45 -4.33 8.42
CA VAL A 234 31.08 -3.01 8.72
C VAL A 234 30.39 -2.26 9.86
#